data_AF-A0A522LZL5-F1
#
_entry.id   AF-A0A522LZL5-F1
#
_cell.length_a   1.000
_cell.length_b   1.000
_cell.length_c   1.000
_cell.angle_alpha   90.00
_cell.angle_beta   90.00
_cell.angle_gamma   90.00
#
_symmetry.space_group_name_H-M   'P 1'
#
loop_
_entity.id
_entity.type
_entity.pdbx_description
1 polymer ?
#
loop_
_entity_poly.entity_id
_entity_poly.type
_entity_poly.pdbx_seq_one_letter_code
_entity_poly.pdbx_strand_id
1 'polypeptide(L)'
;MGKRKPVPKSVEKDVLIASRRRCCLCVFLYDRNEVCKGQIAHLNQNPSDFRFENLAWLCLEHHDEYDGTTSQSKGLTLDEVREYRDRLYARHNWDAKQSSPDDAQAVELQALPETSEYETVRKNFAYELKFTLAPWRFPLWQVANRSEFFAYKAGNRADGICLIERIDLPDGRIVIACIEMAGNPGNSITNCVEELCFQVCERFDIPAERLVWLEHYDYDGRDEWDMVTFEQKPPRGPFASPEWTVMTPELWRELKLKPKKRITQWHGNYYSKLTKLFDWPTEALL
;
A
#
# COMPACT_ATOMS: atom_id res chain seq x y z
N MET A 1 44.68 -4.31 -14.87
CA MET A 1 43.21 -4.32 -15.00
C MET A 1 42.84 -4.73 -16.41
N GLY A 2 42.38 -5.97 -16.62
CA GLY A 2 41.87 -6.39 -17.92
C GLY A 2 40.62 -5.59 -18.29
N LYS A 3 40.49 -5.18 -19.55
CA LYS A 3 39.28 -4.51 -20.05
C LYS A 3 38.07 -5.38 -19.72
N ARG A 4 37.14 -4.88 -18.89
CA ARG A 4 35.84 -5.53 -18.66
C ARG A 4 35.19 -5.72 -20.03
N LYS A 5 34.87 -6.97 -20.39
CA LYS A 5 34.11 -7.25 -21.60
C LYS A 5 32.68 -6.75 -21.37
N PRO A 6 32.10 -5.98 -22.30
CA PRO A 6 30.72 -5.55 -22.15
C PRO A 6 29.79 -6.76 -22.20
N VAL A 7 28.75 -6.74 -21.37
CA VAL A 7 27.66 -7.73 -21.45
C VAL A 7 27.06 -7.66 -22.86
N PRO A 8 26.79 -8.79 -23.54
CA PRO A 8 26.10 -8.79 -24.81
C PRO A 8 24.76 -8.03 -24.72
N LYS A 9 24.49 -7.14 -25.68
CA LYS A 9 23.31 -6.25 -25.65
C LYS A 9 21.97 -7.00 -25.52
N SER A 10 21.88 -8.22 -26.04
CA SER A 10 20.69 -9.08 -25.90
C SER A 10 20.46 -9.46 -24.43
N VAL A 11 21.49 -9.98 -23.77
CA VAL A 11 21.41 -10.37 -22.36
C VAL A 11 21.20 -9.16 -21.45
N GLU A 12 21.88 -8.05 -21.75
CA GLU A 12 21.66 -6.78 -21.03
C GLU A 12 20.18 -6.36 -21.11
N LYS A 13 19.60 -6.38 -22.32
CA LYS A 13 18.18 -6.09 -22.54
C LYS A 13 17.28 -7.04 -21.72
N ASP A 14 17.57 -8.34 -21.73
CA ASP A 14 16.76 -9.33 -21.02
C ASP A 14 16.79 -9.08 -19.51
N VAL A 15 17.96 -8.80 -18.92
CA VAL A 15 18.10 -8.46 -17.49
C VAL A 15 17.34 -7.16 -17.17
N LEU A 16 17.44 -6.14 -18.01
CA LEU A 16 16.75 -4.86 -17.80
C LEU A 16 15.23 -5.00 -17.88
N ILE A 17 14.71 -5.82 -18.80
CA ILE A 17 13.27 -6.10 -18.93
C ILE A 17 12.79 -6.94 -17.74
N ALA A 18 13.49 -8.02 -17.43
CA ALA A 18 13.12 -8.93 -16.35
C ALA A 18 13.12 -8.23 -14.98
N SER A 19 14.07 -7.31 -14.74
CA SER A 19 14.12 -6.50 -13.51
C SER A 19 13.19 -5.28 -13.54
N ARG A 20 12.67 -4.90 -14.71
CA ARG A 20 11.99 -3.63 -14.95
C ARG A 20 12.77 -2.43 -14.39
N ARG A 21 14.12 -2.49 -14.43
CA ARG A 21 15.06 -1.51 -13.83
C ARG A 21 14.87 -1.27 -12.33
N ARG A 22 14.36 -2.24 -11.59
CA ARG A 22 14.22 -2.22 -10.12
C ARG A 22 15.30 -3.05 -9.45
N CYS A 23 15.84 -2.56 -8.36
CA CYS A 23 16.79 -3.32 -7.55
C CYS A 23 16.04 -4.30 -6.65
N CYS A 24 16.35 -5.59 -6.75
CA CYS A 24 15.68 -6.63 -5.95
C CYS A 24 15.84 -6.42 -4.44
N LEU A 25 16.99 -5.91 -3.99
CA LEU A 25 17.27 -5.62 -2.59
C LEU A 25 16.44 -4.43 -2.09
N CYS A 26 16.34 -3.35 -2.86
CA CYS A 26 15.45 -2.22 -2.54
C CYS A 26 14.00 -2.68 -2.35
N VAL A 27 13.52 -3.53 -3.25
CA VAL A 27 12.14 -4.04 -3.22
C VAL A 27 11.88 -4.86 -1.97
N PHE A 28 12.75 -5.81 -1.62
CA PHE A 28 12.43 -6.79 -0.58
C PHE A 28 12.99 -6.47 0.81
N LEU A 29 14.05 -5.68 0.92
CA LEU A 29 14.61 -5.26 2.22
C LEU A 29 14.02 -3.93 2.71
N TYR A 30 13.60 -3.05 1.78
CA TYR A 30 13.19 -1.68 2.11
C TYR A 30 11.82 -1.30 1.56
N ASP A 31 11.09 -2.22 0.91
CA ASP A 31 9.77 -1.96 0.32
C ASP A 31 9.80 -0.81 -0.73
N ARG A 32 10.96 -0.59 -1.36
CA ARG A 32 11.18 0.45 -2.38
C ARG A 32 11.05 -0.17 -3.77
N ASN A 33 9.90 0.03 -4.42
CA ASN A 33 9.55 -0.57 -5.72
C ASN A 33 9.70 0.38 -6.92
N GLU A 34 10.52 1.41 -6.79
CA GLU A 34 10.72 2.43 -7.82
C GLU A 34 11.80 2.02 -8.84
N VAL A 35 11.70 2.54 -10.06
CA VAL A 35 12.78 2.42 -11.05
C VAL A 35 14.00 3.17 -10.54
N CYS A 36 15.15 2.51 -10.50
CA CYS A 36 16.37 3.08 -9.95
C CYS A 36 17.47 3.24 -11.00
N LYS A 37 18.34 4.22 -10.78
CA LYS A 37 19.65 4.27 -11.46
C LYS A 37 20.52 3.15 -10.89
N GLY A 38 21.12 2.35 -11.77
CA GLY A 38 21.78 1.11 -11.38
C GLY A 38 22.71 0.57 -12.43
N GLN A 39 23.28 -0.60 -12.14
CA GLN A 39 24.18 -1.35 -13.00
C GLN A 39 23.90 -2.86 -12.90
N ILE A 40 24.36 -3.61 -13.90
CA ILE A 40 24.28 -5.06 -13.89
C ILE A 40 25.49 -5.61 -13.14
N ALA A 41 25.23 -6.27 -12.00
CA ALA A 41 26.20 -7.00 -11.22
C ALA A 41 26.33 -8.45 -11.73
N HIS A 42 27.56 -8.98 -11.74
CA HIS A 42 27.84 -10.39 -11.96
C HIS A 42 27.87 -11.08 -10.60
N LEU A 43 26.92 -11.96 -10.33
CA LEU A 43 26.75 -12.57 -9.00
C LEU A 43 27.99 -13.38 -8.60
N ASN A 44 28.54 -14.20 -9.48
CA ASN A 44 29.78 -14.94 -9.19
C ASN A 44 31.07 -14.10 -9.27
N GLN A 45 30.98 -12.78 -9.40
CA GLN A 45 32.11 -11.86 -9.56
C GLN A 45 33.01 -12.15 -10.78
N ASN A 46 32.57 -13.00 -11.71
CA ASN A 46 33.28 -13.29 -12.95
C ASN A 46 32.73 -12.41 -14.10
N PRO A 47 33.46 -11.38 -14.55
CA PRO A 47 33.00 -10.46 -15.59
C PRO A 47 32.95 -11.07 -17.00
N SER A 48 33.28 -12.36 -17.15
CA SER A 48 33.16 -13.10 -18.41
C SER A 48 31.96 -14.06 -18.44
N ASP A 49 31.23 -14.20 -17.32
CA ASP A 49 30.06 -15.07 -17.22
C ASP A 49 28.76 -14.29 -17.44
N PHE A 50 28.35 -14.20 -18.71
CA PHE A 50 27.18 -13.46 -19.17
C PHE A 50 25.89 -14.29 -19.14
N ARG A 51 25.84 -15.40 -18.40
CA ARG A 51 24.60 -16.16 -18.26
C ARG A 51 23.57 -15.31 -17.52
N PHE A 52 22.33 -15.31 -17.99
CA PHE A 52 21.25 -14.51 -17.42
C PHE A 52 21.09 -14.79 -15.91
N GLU A 53 21.22 -16.05 -15.50
CA GLU A 53 21.09 -16.51 -14.11
C GLU A 53 22.27 -16.08 -13.23
N ASN A 54 23.33 -15.52 -13.82
CA ASN A 54 24.47 -14.94 -13.11
C ASN A 54 24.43 -13.41 -13.05
N LEU A 55 23.45 -12.77 -13.68
CA LEU A 55 23.35 -11.31 -13.73
C LEU A 55 22.19 -10.81 -12.86
N ALA A 56 22.36 -9.63 -12.26
CA ALA A 56 21.31 -8.95 -11.51
C ALA A 56 21.40 -7.44 -11.72
N TRP A 57 20.27 -6.76 -11.89
CA TRP A 57 20.22 -5.29 -11.87
C TRP A 57 20.14 -4.80 -10.43
N LEU A 58 21.12 -3.99 -10.01
CA LEU A 58 21.19 -3.39 -8.68
C LEU A 58 21.28 -1.87 -8.78
N CYS A 59 20.69 -1.16 -7.80
CA CYS A 59 20.96 0.28 -7.67
C CYS A 59 22.45 0.48 -7.30
N LEU A 60 22.98 1.67 -7.56
CA LEU A 60 24.41 1.94 -7.32
C LEU A 60 24.84 1.65 -5.88
N GLU A 61 24.00 2.01 -4.89
CA GLU A 61 24.24 1.75 -3.46
C GLU A 61 24.45 0.26 -3.16
N HIS A 62 23.48 -0.60 -3.53
CA HIS A 62 23.60 -2.03 -3.30
C HIS A 62 24.61 -2.72 -4.23
N HIS A 63 24.87 -2.14 -5.41
CA HIS A 63 25.90 -2.64 -6.30
C HIS A 63 27.28 -2.46 -5.65
N ASP A 64 27.56 -1.29 -5.08
CA ASP A 64 28.81 -1.00 -4.37
C ASP A 64 28.95 -1.83 -3.09
N GLU A 65 27.86 -2.05 -2.35
CA GLU A 65 27.85 -2.93 -1.17
C GLU A 65 28.13 -4.39 -1.54
N TYR A 66 27.57 -4.88 -2.65
CA TYR A 66 27.77 -6.25 -3.12
C TYR A 66 29.18 -6.51 -3.64
N ASP A 67 29.72 -5.58 -4.42
CA ASP A 67 31.09 -5.67 -4.94
C ASP A 67 32.14 -5.34 -3.85
N GLY A 68 31.72 -4.69 -2.77
CA GLY A 68 32.57 -4.25 -1.68
C GLY A 68 32.89 -5.33 -0.65
N THR A 69 34.04 -5.21 -0.01
CA THR A 69 34.39 -5.97 1.20
C THR A 69 34.44 -5.01 2.39
N THR A 70 33.62 -5.24 3.41
CA THR A 70 33.69 -4.49 4.67
C THR A 70 34.30 -5.38 5.76
N SER A 71 35.05 -4.78 6.69
CA SER A 71 35.64 -5.49 7.83
C SER A 71 34.77 -5.44 9.09
N GLN A 72 33.72 -4.61 9.10
CA GLN A 72 32.90 -4.31 10.27
C GLN A 72 31.49 -4.89 10.17
N SER A 73 30.94 -5.06 8.97
CA SER A 73 29.60 -5.59 8.74
C SER A 73 29.66 -6.86 7.91
N LYS A 74 28.59 -7.65 7.94
CA LYS A 74 28.39 -8.70 6.94
C LYS A 74 27.90 -8.02 5.67
N GLY A 75 28.65 -8.15 4.58
CA GLY A 75 28.20 -7.70 3.26
C GLY A 75 27.14 -8.61 2.68
N LEU A 76 26.53 -8.17 1.59
CA LEU A 76 25.54 -8.92 0.83
C LEU A 76 26.17 -10.19 0.24
N THR A 77 25.52 -11.33 0.44
CA THR A 77 25.99 -12.60 -0.12
C THR A 77 25.38 -12.88 -1.49
N LEU A 78 26.08 -13.68 -2.29
CA LEU A 78 25.61 -14.13 -3.60
C LEU A 78 24.24 -14.81 -3.54
N ASP A 79 24.01 -15.64 -2.53
CA ASP A 79 22.75 -16.36 -2.37
C ASP A 79 21.60 -15.42 -1.99
N GLU A 80 21.84 -14.40 -1.16
CA GLU A 80 20.82 -13.38 -0.86
C GLU A 80 20.41 -12.60 -2.11
N VAL A 81 21.38 -12.11 -2.88
CA VAL A 81 21.08 -11.34 -4.09
C VAL A 81 20.37 -12.20 -5.14
N ARG A 82 20.78 -13.48 -5.29
CA ARG A 82 20.11 -14.43 -6.17
C ARG A 82 18.66 -14.66 -5.77
N GLU A 83 18.42 -14.97 -4.50
CA GLU A 83 17.08 -15.25 -3.97
C GLU A 83 16.15 -14.05 -4.22
N TYR A 84 16.57 -12.84 -3.85
CA TYR A 84 15.75 -11.65 -4.06
C TYR A 84 15.54 -11.32 -5.53
N ARG A 85 16.54 -11.56 -6.40
CA ARG A 85 16.38 -11.39 -7.84
C ARG A 85 15.33 -12.35 -8.40
N ASP A 86 15.43 -13.63 -8.07
CA ASP A 86 14.53 -14.66 -8.59
C ASP A 86 13.10 -14.40 -8.12
N ARG A 87 12.95 -13.95 -6.86
CA ARG A 87 11.67 -13.50 -6.30
C ARG A 87 11.11 -12.26 -7.02
N LEU A 88 11.96 -11.32 -7.45
CA LEU A 88 11.54 -10.15 -8.23
C LEU A 88 11.01 -10.58 -9.61
N TYR A 89 11.72 -11.48 -10.29
CA TYR A 89 11.32 -11.97 -11.61
C TYR A 89 10.05 -12.81 -11.55
N ALA A 90 9.91 -13.65 -10.52
CA ALA A 90 8.69 -14.41 -10.27
C ALA A 90 7.48 -13.49 -10.06
N ARG A 91 7.64 -12.41 -9.28
CA ARG A 91 6.61 -11.36 -9.12
C ARG A 91 6.21 -10.78 -10.48
N HIS A 92 7.17 -10.32 -11.28
CA HIS A 92 6.87 -9.71 -12.59
C HIS A 92 6.25 -10.66 -13.62
N ASN A 93 6.67 -11.93 -13.63
CA ASN A 93 6.08 -12.96 -14.49
C ASN A 93 4.67 -13.34 -14.05
N TRP A 94 4.39 -13.30 -12.75
CA TRP A 94 3.04 -13.47 -12.22
C TRP A 94 2.14 -12.31 -12.68
N ASP A 95 2.61 -11.05 -12.58
CA ASP A 95 1.86 -9.88 -13.07
C ASP A 95 1.50 -10.04 -14.56
N ALA A 96 2.47 -10.46 -15.38
CA ALA A 96 2.27 -10.61 -16.83
C ALA A 96 1.25 -11.71 -17.17
N LYS A 97 1.16 -12.78 -16.37
CA LYS A 97 0.17 -13.85 -16.55
C LYS A 97 -1.23 -13.43 -16.11
N GLN A 98 -1.33 -12.62 -15.05
CA GLN A 98 -2.59 -12.03 -14.61
C GLN A 98 -3.10 -10.93 -15.54
N SER A 99 -2.22 -10.34 -16.34
CA SER A 99 -2.55 -9.33 -17.35
C SER A 99 -3.00 -9.91 -18.69
N SER A 100 -3.38 -11.20 -18.75
CA SER A 100 -3.79 -11.83 -20.01
C SER A 100 -5.05 -11.14 -20.55
N PRO A 101 -5.11 -10.81 -21.85
CA PRO A 101 -6.22 -10.04 -22.44
C PRO A 101 -7.55 -10.79 -22.45
N ASP A 102 -7.57 -12.08 -22.11
CA ASP A 102 -8.81 -12.88 -22.02
C ASP A 102 -9.65 -12.57 -20.77
N ASP A 103 -9.07 -11.95 -19.74
CA ASP A 103 -9.80 -11.44 -18.56
C ASP A 103 -10.19 -9.96 -18.70
N ALA A 104 -9.91 -9.33 -19.85
CA ALA A 104 -10.58 -8.09 -20.24
C ALA A 104 -12.01 -8.41 -20.68
N GLN A 105 -12.84 -8.93 -19.76
CA GLN A 105 -14.21 -8.47 -19.76
C GLN A 105 -14.09 -6.97 -19.62
N ALA A 106 -14.39 -6.25 -20.71
CA ALA A 106 -14.65 -4.83 -20.65
C ALA A 106 -15.69 -4.68 -19.55
N VAL A 107 -15.25 -4.27 -18.36
CA VAL A 107 -16.15 -3.70 -17.37
C VAL A 107 -16.68 -2.49 -18.10
N GLU A 108 -17.87 -2.66 -18.68
CA GLU A 108 -18.63 -1.58 -19.27
C GLU A 108 -18.63 -0.49 -18.19
N LEU A 109 -17.92 0.61 -18.46
CA LEU A 109 -17.86 1.73 -17.54
C LEU A 109 -19.29 2.22 -17.41
N GLN A 110 -19.98 1.75 -16.36
CA GLN A 110 -21.28 2.25 -16.02
C GLN A 110 -21.13 3.74 -15.82
N ALA A 111 -21.99 4.51 -16.48
CA ALA A 111 -22.03 5.95 -16.30
C ALA A 111 -22.14 6.21 -14.79
N LEU A 112 -21.20 7.00 -14.26
CA LEU A 112 -21.28 7.42 -12.87
C LEU A 112 -22.66 8.09 -12.67
N PRO A 113 -23.39 7.74 -11.60
CA PRO A 113 -24.69 8.37 -11.34
C PRO A 113 -24.52 9.89 -11.25
N GLU A 114 -25.52 10.64 -11.73
CA GLU A 114 -25.49 12.12 -11.73
C GLU A 114 -25.31 12.72 -10.33
N THR A 115 -25.63 11.96 -9.29
CA THR A 115 -25.45 12.31 -7.88
C THR A 115 -24.84 11.15 -7.10
N SER A 116 -23.79 11.41 -6.33
CA SER A 116 -23.16 10.41 -5.45
C SER A 116 -24.14 9.96 -4.36
N GLU A 117 -24.09 8.68 -3.97
CA GLU A 117 -24.89 8.12 -2.88
C GLU A 117 -24.73 8.92 -1.58
N TYR A 118 -23.52 9.44 -1.34
CA TYR A 118 -23.21 10.29 -0.19
C TYR A 118 -23.94 11.63 -0.24
N GLU A 119 -24.12 12.20 -1.44
CA GLU A 119 -24.88 13.44 -1.61
C GLU A 119 -26.37 13.22 -1.30
N THR A 120 -26.93 12.08 -1.72
CA THR A 120 -28.30 11.69 -1.37
C THR A 120 -28.45 11.52 0.13
N VAL A 121 -27.51 10.84 0.80
CA VAL A 121 -27.51 10.69 2.26
C VAL A 121 -27.40 12.06 2.93
N ARG A 122 -26.52 12.96 2.48
CA ARG A 122 -26.42 14.33 3.03
C ARG A 122 -27.72 15.10 2.92
N LYS A 123 -28.43 14.99 1.80
CA LYS A 123 -29.73 15.65 1.60
C LYS A 123 -30.79 15.11 2.56
N ASN A 124 -30.85 13.80 2.72
CA ASN A 124 -31.86 13.14 3.55
C ASN A 124 -31.59 13.24 5.05
N PHE A 125 -30.32 13.33 5.45
CA PHE A 125 -29.84 13.36 6.84
C PHE A 125 -29.07 14.66 7.15
N ALA A 126 -29.58 15.78 6.62
CA ALA A 126 -28.89 17.06 6.67
C ALA A 126 -28.70 17.59 8.10
N TYR A 127 -29.60 17.24 9.03
CA TYR A 127 -29.51 17.68 10.42
C TYR A 127 -28.42 16.90 11.17
N GLU A 128 -28.43 15.57 11.01
CA GLU A 128 -27.48 14.64 11.60
C GLU A 128 -26.07 14.95 11.12
N LEU A 129 -25.88 15.16 9.81
CA LEU A 129 -24.56 15.38 9.21
C LEU A 129 -24.13 16.85 9.18
N LYS A 130 -24.93 17.78 9.72
CA LYS A 130 -24.69 19.23 9.63
C LYS A 130 -23.30 19.65 10.09
N PHE A 131 -22.77 19.01 11.13
CA PHE A 131 -21.47 19.35 11.72
C PHE A 131 -20.28 18.98 10.81
N THR A 132 -20.48 18.08 9.84
CA THR A 132 -19.46 17.67 8.86
C THR A 132 -19.40 18.58 7.63
N LEU A 133 -20.30 19.57 7.50
CA LEU A 133 -20.39 20.46 6.33
C LEU A 133 -19.22 21.44 6.17
N ALA A 134 -18.41 21.60 7.21
CA ALA A 134 -17.15 22.32 7.16
C ALA A 134 -15.98 21.33 7.23
N PRO A 135 -15.78 20.47 6.21
CA PRO A 135 -14.69 19.50 6.23
C PRO A 135 -13.36 20.24 6.24
N TRP A 136 -12.38 19.64 6.90
CA TRP A 136 -11.01 20.11 6.82
C TRP A 136 -10.56 20.10 5.35
N ARG A 137 -10.21 21.28 4.83
CA ARG A 137 -9.61 21.42 3.50
C ARG A 137 -8.10 21.21 3.56
N PHE A 138 -7.66 20.16 4.26
CA PHE A 138 -6.29 19.73 4.14
C PHE A 138 -6.14 19.09 2.75
N PRO A 139 -5.16 19.50 1.93
CA PRO A 139 -4.88 18.84 0.67
C PRO A 139 -4.31 17.46 0.99
N LEU A 140 -5.21 16.49 1.16
CA LEU A 140 -4.88 15.08 1.26
C LEU A 140 -4.80 14.55 -0.17
N TRP A 141 -3.58 14.30 -0.61
CA TRP A 141 -3.31 13.61 -1.87
C TRP A 141 -3.15 12.17 -1.47
N GLN A 142 -4.16 11.33 -1.58
CA GLN A 142 -4.01 9.95 -1.13
C GLN A 142 -2.96 9.25 -2.02
N VAL A 143 -1.71 9.18 -1.55
CA VAL A 143 -0.68 8.41 -2.22
C VAL A 143 -0.95 6.95 -1.89
N ALA A 144 -1.25 6.15 -2.90
CA ALA A 144 -1.47 4.72 -2.73
C ALA A 144 -0.30 4.08 -1.95
N ASN A 145 -0.62 3.16 -1.03
CA ASN A 145 0.36 2.48 -0.18
C ASN A 145 1.15 3.40 0.78
N ARG A 146 0.58 4.56 1.14
CA ARG A 146 1.08 5.41 2.23
C ARG A 146 0.00 5.68 3.24
N SER A 147 0.44 5.85 4.49
CA SER A 147 -0.43 6.31 5.55
C SER A 147 -0.38 7.84 5.56
N GLU A 148 -1.53 8.48 5.61
CA GLU A 148 -1.63 9.94 5.58
C GLU A 148 -2.54 10.43 6.68
N PHE A 149 -2.27 11.64 7.17
CA PHE A 149 -3.13 12.25 8.16
C PHE A 149 -4.51 12.49 7.58
N PHE A 150 -5.55 12.18 8.33
CA PHE A 150 -6.91 12.52 8.02
C PHE A 150 -7.51 13.27 9.20
N ALA A 151 -7.95 14.50 8.95
CA ALA A 151 -8.66 15.30 9.93
C ALA A 151 -10.17 15.08 9.77
N TYR A 152 -10.85 14.81 10.87
CA TYR A 152 -12.28 14.50 10.87
C TYR A 152 -13.02 15.30 11.94
N LYS A 153 -14.31 15.48 11.72
CA LYS A 153 -15.24 16.00 12.73
C LYS A 153 -15.95 14.84 13.41
N ALA A 154 -15.89 14.79 14.74
CA ALA A 154 -16.62 13.84 15.56
C ALA A 154 -18.09 14.28 15.78
N GLY A 155 -18.98 13.35 16.16
CA GLY A 155 -20.38 13.65 16.48
C GLY A 155 -20.57 14.68 17.61
N ASN A 156 -19.62 14.74 18.56
CA ASN A 156 -19.59 15.76 19.61
C ASN A 156 -19.02 17.12 19.14
N ARG A 157 -18.76 17.27 17.84
CA ARG A 157 -18.20 18.46 17.16
C ARG A 157 -16.72 18.74 17.45
N ALA A 158 -16.03 17.88 18.20
CA ALA A 158 -14.60 17.96 18.34
C ALA A 158 -13.89 17.64 17.02
N ASP A 159 -12.71 18.21 16.86
CA ASP A 159 -11.78 17.88 15.79
C ASP A 159 -10.91 16.70 16.22
N GLY A 160 -10.76 15.73 15.33
CA GLY A 160 -9.86 14.60 15.49
C GLY A 160 -8.90 14.47 14.32
N ILE A 161 -7.78 13.79 14.56
CA ILE A 161 -6.79 13.44 13.55
C ILE A 161 -6.47 11.95 13.69
N CYS A 162 -6.46 11.23 12.58
CA CYS A 162 -5.96 9.86 12.50
C CYS A 162 -4.99 9.73 11.32
N LEU A 163 -4.35 8.58 11.19
CA LEU A 163 -3.73 8.18 9.94
C LEU A 163 -4.68 7.24 9.20
N ILE A 164 -4.85 7.43 7.89
CA ILE A 164 -5.56 6.48 7.04
C ILE A 164 -4.63 5.95 5.95
N GLU A 165 -4.86 4.71 5.55
CA GLU A 165 -4.23 4.10 4.39
C GLU A 165 -5.30 3.38 3.56
N ARG A 166 -5.33 3.66 2.25
CA ARG A 166 -6.22 2.99 1.29
C ARG A 166 -5.50 1.88 0.55
N ILE A 167 -6.19 0.75 0.42
CA ILE A 167 -5.71 -0.44 -0.28
C ILE A 167 -6.89 -1.09 -1.03
N ASP A 168 -6.99 -0.88 -2.34
CA ASP A 168 -7.91 -1.56 -3.28
C ASP A 168 -7.49 -3.03 -3.58
N LEU A 169 -8.16 -3.97 -2.93
CA LEU A 169 -7.87 -5.39 -3.05
C LEU A 169 -8.13 -5.93 -4.48
N PRO A 170 -7.46 -7.03 -4.88
CA PRO A 170 -7.64 -7.62 -6.22
C PRO A 170 -9.06 -8.12 -6.51
N ASP A 171 -9.89 -8.31 -5.48
CA ASP A 171 -11.29 -8.74 -5.61
C ASP A 171 -12.27 -7.55 -5.69
N GLY A 172 -11.75 -6.32 -5.79
CA GLY A 172 -12.53 -5.10 -5.92
C GLY A 172 -12.93 -4.46 -4.59
N ARG A 173 -12.72 -5.11 -3.43
CA ARG A 173 -12.92 -4.47 -2.13
C ARG A 173 -11.88 -3.37 -1.89
N ILE A 174 -12.19 -2.40 -1.04
CA ILE A 174 -11.33 -1.27 -0.69
C ILE A 174 -11.14 -1.27 0.82
N VAL A 175 -9.92 -1.60 1.25
CA VAL A 175 -9.54 -1.51 2.66
C VAL A 175 -9.17 -0.06 2.99
N ILE A 176 -9.80 0.47 4.04
CA ILE A 176 -9.32 1.66 4.75
C ILE A 176 -8.77 1.21 6.09
N ALA A 177 -7.46 1.31 6.24
CA ALA A 177 -6.78 1.10 7.51
C ALA A 177 -6.68 2.44 8.26
N CYS A 178 -7.50 2.60 9.29
CA CYS A 178 -7.56 3.76 10.15
C CYS A 178 -6.76 3.51 11.44
N ILE A 179 -5.74 4.33 11.66
CA ILE A 179 -4.79 4.20 12.76
C ILE A 179 -4.95 5.40 13.69
N GLU A 180 -5.28 5.14 14.94
CA GLU A 180 -5.46 6.19 15.94
C GLU A 180 -4.13 6.81 16.33
N MET A 181 -4.13 8.14 16.39
CA MET A 181 -3.02 8.95 16.87
C MET A 181 -3.29 9.41 18.31
N ALA A 182 -2.24 9.41 19.13
CA ALA A 182 -2.34 9.93 20.48
C ALA A 182 -2.71 11.43 20.48
N GLY A 183 -3.52 11.86 21.45
CA GLY A 183 -3.84 13.27 21.66
C GLY A 183 -5.14 13.76 21.03
N ASN A 184 -5.99 12.86 20.50
CA ASN A 184 -7.33 13.25 20.08
C ASN A 184 -8.16 13.74 21.29
N PRO A 185 -8.71 14.97 21.26
CA PRO A 185 -9.39 15.57 22.40
C PRO A 185 -10.78 14.94 22.60
N GLY A 186 -10.81 13.85 23.37
CA GLY A 186 -12.03 13.28 23.92
C GLY A 186 -12.82 12.36 22.99
N ASN A 187 -12.32 12.00 21.80
CA ASN A 187 -12.89 10.89 21.02
C ASN A 187 -11.80 10.06 20.35
N SER A 188 -11.83 8.75 20.61
CA SER A 188 -11.09 7.75 19.83
C SER A 188 -11.68 7.62 18.43
N ILE A 189 -10.95 6.98 17.51
CA ILE A 189 -11.48 6.65 16.18
C ILE A 189 -12.69 5.73 16.30
N THR A 190 -12.66 4.79 17.24
CA THR A 190 -13.76 3.84 17.53
C THR A 190 -15.04 4.56 17.94
N ASN A 191 -14.97 5.60 18.77
CA ASN A 191 -16.15 6.35 19.19
C ASN A 191 -16.74 7.23 18.09
N CYS A 192 -16.04 7.41 16.98
CA CYS A 192 -16.46 8.25 15.85
C CYS A 192 -16.46 7.49 14.54
N VAL A 193 -16.47 6.16 14.59
CA VAL A 193 -16.19 5.33 13.43
C VAL A 193 -17.25 5.52 12.35
N GLU A 194 -18.51 5.74 12.73
CA GLU A 194 -19.64 5.99 11.83
C GLU A 194 -19.43 7.30 11.04
N GLU A 195 -19.16 8.41 11.73
CA GLU A 195 -18.93 9.72 11.12
C GLU A 195 -17.63 9.78 10.32
N LEU A 196 -16.59 9.11 10.83
CA LEU A 196 -15.27 9.05 10.22
C LEU A 196 -15.33 8.23 8.93
N CYS A 197 -15.97 7.06 8.95
CA CYS A 197 -16.23 6.27 7.74
C CYS A 197 -16.99 7.07 6.70
N PHE A 198 -18.04 7.79 7.12
CA PHE A 198 -18.82 8.62 6.19
C PHE A 198 -17.95 9.70 5.53
N GLN A 199 -17.17 10.43 6.31
CA GLN A 199 -16.28 11.49 5.81
C GLN A 199 -15.19 10.94 4.88
N VAL A 200 -14.58 9.80 5.22
CA VAL A 200 -13.56 9.16 4.37
C VAL A 200 -14.19 8.67 3.06
N CYS A 201 -15.27 7.92 3.13
CA CYS A 201 -15.86 7.31 1.94
C CYS A 201 -16.40 8.37 0.99
N GLU A 202 -17.06 9.41 1.50
CA GLU A 202 -17.49 10.53 0.67
C GLU A 202 -16.29 11.26 0.04
N ARG A 203 -15.25 11.53 0.83
CA ARG A 203 -14.10 12.31 0.36
C ARG A 203 -13.38 11.62 -0.80
N PHE A 204 -13.31 10.30 -0.78
CA PHE A 204 -12.56 9.49 -1.75
C PHE A 204 -13.45 8.68 -2.70
N ASP A 205 -14.76 8.95 -2.70
CA ASP A 205 -15.77 8.28 -3.51
C ASP A 205 -15.68 6.74 -3.43
N ILE A 206 -15.59 6.24 -2.20
CA ILE A 206 -15.50 4.80 -1.91
C ILE A 206 -16.92 4.26 -1.74
N PRO A 207 -17.38 3.33 -2.57
CA PRO A 207 -18.70 2.73 -2.41
C PRO A 207 -18.79 1.92 -1.10
N ALA A 208 -19.87 2.10 -0.33
CA ALA A 208 -20.01 1.53 1.00
C ALA A 208 -20.05 -0.01 1.02
N GLU A 209 -20.48 -0.63 -0.08
CA GLU A 209 -20.48 -2.07 -0.30
C GLU A 209 -19.09 -2.64 -0.60
N ARG A 210 -18.16 -1.80 -1.07
CA ARG A 210 -16.77 -2.19 -1.32
C ARG A 210 -15.87 -1.96 -0.10
N LEU A 211 -16.32 -1.16 0.87
CA LEU A 211 -15.55 -0.80 2.04
C LEU A 211 -15.23 -1.99 2.95
N VAL A 212 -13.95 -2.14 3.31
CA VAL A 212 -13.46 -2.92 4.44
C VAL A 212 -12.76 -1.96 5.40
N TRP A 213 -13.35 -1.69 6.55
CA TRP A 213 -12.77 -0.77 7.54
C TRP A 213 -11.94 -1.54 8.55
N LEU A 214 -10.68 -1.15 8.73
CA LEU A 214 -9.78 -1.69 9.75
C LEU A 214 -9.39 -0.58 10.73
N GLU A 215 -9.50 -0.85 12.03
CA GLU A 215 -9.06 0.04 13.10
C GLU A 215 -7.81 -0.50 13.79
N HIS A 216 -6.94 0.42 14.20
CA HIS A 216 -5.73 0.09 14.95
C HIS A 216 -5.27 1.21 15.87
N TYR A 217 -4.68 0.83 17.00
CA TYR A 217 -4.18 1.72 18.05
C TYR A 217 -2.66 1.62 18.16
N ASP A 218 -1.91 2.64 17.70
CA ASP A 218 -0.44 2.55 17.70
C ASP A 218 0.19 2.91 19.07
N TYR A 219 -0.56 3.52 20.00
CA TYR A 219 0.00 4.13 21.21
C TYR A 219 -0.10 3.30 22.49
N ASP A 220 -0.90 2.23 22.52
CA ASP A 220 -1.11 1.43 23.73
C ASP A 220 -0.27 0.13 23.77
N GLY A 221 0.55 -0.09 22.72
CA GLY A 221 1.44 -1.24 22.60
C GLY A 221 0.72 -2.54 22.23
N ARG A 222 -0.60 -2.53 22.00
CA ARG A 222 -1.32 -3.67 21.47
C ARG A 222 -1.20 -3.67 19.94
N ASP A 223 -0.68 -4.77 19.39
CA ASP A 223 -0.65 -4.99 17.93
C ASP A 223 -1.98 -5.59 17.46
N GLU A 224 -3.08 -5.07 18.00
CA GLU A 224 -4.43 -5.55 17.77
C GLU A 224 -5.10 -4.69 16.70
N TRP A 225 -5.74 -5.36 15.74
CA TRP A 225 -6.48 -4.73 14.67
C TRP A 225 -7.89 -5.27 14.72
N ASP A 226 -8.87 -4.40 14.52
CA ASP A 226 -10.27 -4.75 14.44
C ASP A 226 -10.80 -4.46 13.04
N MET A 227 -11.54 -5.40 12.47
CA MET A 227 -12.39 -5.12 11.31
C MET A 227 -13.73 -4.62 11.80
N VAL A 228 -14.16 -3.48 11.27
CA VAL A 228 -15.45 -2.88 11.61
C VAL A 228 -16.43 -3.12 10.47
N THR A 229 -17.61 -3.64 10.83
CA THR A 229 -18.74 -3.79 9.92
C THR A 229 -19.90 -2.93 10.41
N PHE A 230 -20.81 -2.59 9.50
CA PHE A 230 -21.96 -1.73 9.79
C PHE A 230 -23.23 -2.40 9.29
N GLU A 231 -24.28 -2.40 10.12
CA GLU A 231 -25.60 -2.87 9.72
C GLU A 231 -26.24 -1.91 8.71
N GLN A 232 -26.13 -0.60 8.95
CA GLN A 232 -26.61 0.44 8.05
C GLN A 232 -25.45 1.09 7.29
N LYS A 233 -25.65 1.31 5.99
CA LYS A 233 -24.67 1.92 5.09
C LYS A 233 -25.38 2.82 4.06
N PRO A 234 -24.65 3.77 3.44
CA PRO A 234 -25.11 4.44 2.23
C PRO A 234 -25.52 3.44 1.13
N PRO A 235 -26.52 3.77 0.29
CA PRO A 235 -27.34 4.99 0.28
C PRO A 235 -28.51 4.98 1.28
N ARG A 236 -28.72 3.90 2.05
CA ARG A 236 -29.89 3.75 2.95
C ARG A 236 -29.87 4.72 4.13
N GLY A 237 -28.69 5.21 4.50
CA GLY A 237 -28.48 6.26 5.49
C GLY A 237 -26.99 6.39 5.79
N PRO A 238 -26.60 7.15 6.84
CA PRO A 238 -25.23 7.15 7.31
C PRO A 238 -24.81 5.74 7.77
N PHE A 239 -23.50 5.52 7.89
CA PHE A 239 -23.00 4.32 8.57
C PHE A 239 -23.59 4.28 9.98
N ALA A 240 -24.14 3.13 10.39
CA ALA A 240 -24.65 2.95 11.75
C ALA A 240 -24.54 1.51 12.25
N SER A 241 -24.61 1.35 13.57
CA SER A 241 -24.53 0.06 14.27
C SER A 241 -23.21 -0.68 13.97
N PRO A 242 -22.06 -0.13 14.38
CA PRO A 242 -20.76 -0.76 14.18
C PRO A 242 -20.61 -2.05 15.01
N GLU A 243 -20.01 -3.06 14.40
CA GLU A 243 -19.56 -4.28 15.06
C GLU A 243 -18.06 -4.48 14.81
N TRP A 244 -17.30 -4.70 15.89
CA TRP A 244 -15.86 -4.93 15.86
C TRP A 244 -15.55 -6.42 15.91
N THR A 245 -14.74 -6.87 14.95
CA THR A 245 -14.22 -8.24 14.91
C THR A 245 -12.70 -8.20 14.90
N VAL A 246 -12.07 -8.78 15.93
CA VAL A 246 -10.61 -8.88 16.02
C VAL A 246 -10.06 -9.61 14.79
N MET A 247 -9.04 -9.02 14.16
CA MET A 247 -8.42 -9.56 12.96
C MET A 247 -7.63 -10.84 13.24
N THR A 248 -8.18 -11.98 12.81
CA THR A 248 -7.56 -13.30 12.90
C THR A 248 -6.57 -13.53 11.75
N PRO A 249 -5.66 -14.52 11.87
CA PRO A 249 -4.78 -14.93 10.77
C PRO A 249 -5.55 -15.30 9.49
N GLU A 250 -6.76 -15.83 9.62
CA GLU A 250 -7.66 -16.18 8.52
C GLU A 250 -8.17 -14.93 7.80
N LEU A 251 -8.64 -13.93 8.54
CA LEU A 251 -9.10 -12.66 7.98
C LEU A 251 -7.96 -11.91 7.28
N TRP A 252 -6.77 -11.89 7.88
CA TRP A 252 -5.58 -11.32 7.23
C TRP A 252 -5.24 -12.01 5.90
N ARG A 253 -5.33 -13.34 5.88
CA ARG A 253 -5.10 -14.16 4.68
C ARG A 253 -6.14 -13.87 3.60
N GLU A 254 -7.39 -13.71 3.99
CA GLU A 254 -8.50 -13.36 3.08
C GLU A 254 -8.26 -12.00 2.41
N LEU A 255 -7.85 -10.99 3.18
CA LEU A 255 -7.51 -9.67 2.65
C LEU A 255 -6.18 -9.65 1.90
N LYS A 256 -5.39 -10.73 1.94
CA LYS A 256 -4.01 -10.79 1.44
C LYS A 256 -3.14 -9.67 2.03
N LEU A 257 -3.33 -9.38 3.32
CA LEU A 257 -2.58 -8.36 4.06
C LEU A 257 -1.89 -8.97 5.27
N LYS A 258 -0.83 -8.31 5.74
CA LYS A 258 -0.14 -8.68 6.99
C LYS A 258 0.23 -7.42 7.78
N PRO A 259 -0.12 -7.32 9.06
CA PRO A 259 0.23 -6.16 9.87
C PRO A 259 1.73 -6.08 10.12
N LYS A 260 2.25 -4.84 10.14
CA LYS A 260 3.60 -4.51 10.59
C LYS A 260 3.52 -4.03 12.04
N LYS A 261 4.47 -4.46 12.87
CA LYS A 261 4.53 -4.13 14.30
C LYS A 261 4.57 -2.63 14.61
N ARG A 262 5.14 -1.84 13.71
CA ARG A 262 5.31 -0.40 13.90
C ARG A 262 5.10 0.32 12.58
N ILE A 263 4.51 1.51 12.67
CA ILE A 263 4.53 2.43 11.56
C ILE A 263 5.96 2.95 11.36
N THR A 264 6.42 2.99 10.12
CA THR A 264 7.76 3.51 9.80
C THR A 264 7.61 4.96 9.34
N GLN A 265 8.43 5.86 9.88
CA GLN A 265 8.48 7.26 9.48
C GLN A 265 9.84 7.57 8.87
N TRP A 266 9.86 8.21 7.69
CA TRP A 266 11.09 8.64 7.03
C TRP A 266 10.86 9.98 6.31
N HIS A 267 11.72 10.97 6.58
CA HIS A 267 11.61 12.32 6.03
C HIS A 267 10.20 12.93 6.12
N GLY A 268 9.53 12.76 7.27
CA GLY A 268 8.18 13.28 7.49
C GLY A 268 7.04 12.50 6.84
N ASN A 269 7.34 11.41 6.10
CA ASN A 269 6.33 10.55 5.50
C ASN A 269 6.07 9.32 6.37
N TYR A 270 4.81 8.91 6.46
CA TYR A 270 4.41 7.66 7.09
C TYR A 270 4.24 6.57 6.03
N TYR A 271 4.93 5.45 6.24
CA TYR A 271 4.85 4.29 5.36
C TYR A 271 3.70 3.41 5.81
N SER A 272 3.18 2.66 4.84
CA SER A 272 2.20 1.61 5.03
C SER A 272 2.50 0.76 6.28
N LYS A 273 1.49 0.62 7.13
CA LYS A 273 1.51 -0.30 8.29
C LYS A 273 1.09 -1.73 7.90
N LEU A 274 0.67 -1.95 6.66
CA LEU A 274 0.19 -3.23 6.15
C LEU A 274 1.05 -3.72 4.99
N THR A 275 1.69 -4.88 5.14
CA THR A 275 2.35 -5.57 4.02
C THR A 275 1.31 -6.15 3.08
N LYS A 276 1.38 -5.83 1.78
CA LYS A 276 0.51 -6.42 0.75
C LYS A 276 1.11 -7.74 0.30
N LEU A 277 0.30 -8.80 0.31
CA LEU A 277 0.69 -10.15 -0.14
C LEU A 277 0.21 -10.43 -1.57
N PHE A 278 -0.04 -9.38 -2.34
CA PHE A 278 -0.43 -9.38 -3.74
C PHE A 278 0.32 -8.28 -4.48
N ASP A 279 0.36 -8.35 -5.81
CA ASP A 279 0.97 -7.27 -6.56
C ASP A 279 0.11 -6.02 -6.49
N TRP A 280 0.72 -4.94 -6.02
CA TRP A 280 0.14 -3.62 -5.98
C TRP A 280 0.90 -2.76 -6.98
N PRO A 281 0.31 -2.36 -8.12
CA PRO A 281 0.96 -1.43 -9.04
C PRO A 281 1.18 -0.13 -8.28
N THR A 282 2.42 0.11 -7.89
CA THR A 282 2.82 1.14 -6.91
C THR A 282 2.61 2.58 -7.42
N GLU A 283 2.00 2.73 -8.60
CA GLU A 283 1.82 3.99 -9.34
C GLU A 283 0.38 4.19 -9.84
N ALA A 284 -0.55 3.24 -9.64
CA ALA A 284 -1.93 3.41 -10.10
C ALA A 284 -2.82 3.90 -8.94
N LEU A 285 -2.90 5.23 -8.81
CA LEU A 285 -4.09 6.03 -8.46
C LEU A 285 -3.61 7.40 -7.97
N LEU A 286 -3.32 8.28 -8.94
CA LEU A 286 -3.83 9.64 -9.10
C LEU A 286 -3.34 10.19 -10.45
#